data_AF-A0A0M8PZD0-F1
#
_entry.id   AF-A0A0M8PZD0-F1
#
_cell.length_a   1.000
_cell.length_b   1.000
_cell.length_c   1.000
_cell.angle_alpha   90.00
_cell.angle_beta   90.00
_cell.angle_gamma   90.00
#
_symmetry.space_group_name_H-M   'P 1'
#
loop_
_entity.id
_entity.type
_entity.pdbx_description
1 polymer ?
#
loop_
_entity_poly.entity_id
_entity_poly.type
_entity_poly.pdbx_seq_one_letter_code
_entity_poly.pdbx_strand_id
1 'polypeptide(L)'
;MNTYEWLDVNFQIVLRNLNLNEHIPYSQSLISSDADKCYGYESIWNKKNVPFEHGSALYLISKLPPYDKEVRYTSNGWVAPDKWVIDNYERFKEHLPRIE
;
A
#
# COMPACT_ATOMS: atom_id res chain seq x y z
N MET A 1 -14.45 7.79 7.72
CA MET A 1 -14.31 7.09 6.44
C MET A 1 -13.67 5.74 6.73
N ASN A 2 -14.17 4.64 6.17
CA ASN A 2 -13.49 3.34 6.31
C ASN A 2 -12.35 3.22 5.28
N THR A 3 -11.48 2.23 5.44
CA THR A 3 -10.31 2.07 4.58
C THR A 3 -10.63 1.86 3.10
N TYR A 4 -11.72 1.17 2.77
CA TYR A 4 -12.16 1.01 1.38
C TYR A 4 -12.57 2.34 0.77
N GLU A 5 -13.38 3.13 1.49
CA GLU A 5 -13.79 4.46 1.05
C GLU A 5 -12.56 5.37 0.85
N TRP A 6 -11.59 5.32 1.76
CA TRP A 6 -10.35 6.10 1.61
C TRP A 6 -9.57 5.65 0.37
N LEU A 7 -9.41 4.33 0.15
CA LEU A 7 -8.69 3.78 -1.00
C LEU A 7 -9.38 4.11 -2.32
N ASP A 8 -10.71 4.04 -2.38
CA ASP A 8 -11.49 4.36 -3.58
C ASP A 8 -11.28 5.81 -4.04
N VAL A 9 -11.18 6.73 -3.07
CA VAL A 9 -10.93 8.15 -3.33
C VAL A 9 -9.46 8.41 -3.64
N ASN A 10 -8.53 7.78 -2.89
CA ASN A 10 -7.14 8.23 -2.83
C ASN A 10 -6.14 7.34 -3.55
N PHE A 11 -6.42 6.05 -3.78
CA PHE A 11 -5.39 5.13 -4.28
C PHE A 11 -4.90 5.50 -5.68
N GLN A 12 -5.77 6.01 -6.55
CA GLN A 12 -5.34 6.55 -7.84
C GLN A 12 -4.44 7.78 -7.71
N ILE A 13 -4.63 8.60 -6.68
CA ILE A 13 -3.76 9.75 -6.39
C ILE A 13 -2.38 9.25 -5.95
N VAL A 14 -2.33 8.24 -5.07
CA VAL A 14 -1.09 7.58 -4.64
C VAL A 14 -0.32 7.04 -5.86
N LEU A 15 -1.00 6.33 -6.76
CA LEU A 15 -0.36 5.82 -8.00
C LEU A 15 0.23 6.94 -8.85
N ARG A 16 -0.50 8.06 -9.04
CA ARG A 16 0.02 9.22 -9.78
C ARG A 16 1.26 9.83 -9.10
N ASN A 17 1.22 10.00 -7.79
CA ASN A 17 2.32 10.58 -7.01
C ASN A 17 3.60 9.74 -7.09
N LEU A 18 3.47 8.42 -7.34
CA LEU A 18 4.57 7.48 -7.50
C LEU A 18 4.96 7.22 -8.96
N ASN A 19 4.36 7.95 -9.92
CA ASN A 19 4.53 7.75 -11.36
C ASN A 19 4.13 6.34 -11.85
N LEU A 20 3.17 5.70 -11.20
CA LEU A 20 2.61 4.39 -11.52
C LEU A 20 1.31 4.51 -12.34
N ASN A 21 1.29 5.40 -13.33
CA ASN A 21 0.08 5.77 -14.07
C ASN A 21 -0.52 4.59 -14.85
N GLU A 22 0.34 3.69 -15.31
CA GLU A 22 -0.07 2.47 -16.00
C GLU A 22 -0.94 1.57 -15.11
N HIS A 23 -0.88 1.72 -13.78
CA HIS A 23 -1.64 0.92 -12.81
C HIS A 23 -3.02 1.46 -12.43
N ILE A 24 -3.32 2.68 -12.84
CA ILE A 24 -4.59 3.35 -12.52
C ILE A 24 -5.82 2.56 -13.04
N PRO A 25 -5.85 2.04 -14.28
CA PRO A 25 -7.04 1.35 -14.82
C PRO A 25 -7.47 0.10 -14.04
N TYR A 26 -6.55 -0.49 -13.27
CA TYR A 26 -6.80 -1.70 -12.48
C TYR A 26 -6.71 -1.47 -10.96
N SER A 27 -6.63 -0.21 -10.53
CA SER A 27 -6.63 0.19 -9.11
C SER A 27 -7.83 -0.38 -8.34
N GLN A 28 -9.03 -0.35 -8.92
CA GLN A 28 -10.25 -0.91 -8.32
C GLN A 28 -10.22 -2.43 -8.19
N SER A 29 -9.67 -3.14 -9.19
CA SER A 29 -9.47 -4.58 -9.13
C SER A 29 -8.46 -4.98 -8.04
N LEU A 30 -7.41 -4.18 -7.83
CA LEU A 30 -6.44 -4.40 -6.76
C LEU A 30 -7.07 -4.23 -5.38
N ILE A 31 -7.82 -3.14 -5.17
CA ILE A 31 -8.50 -2.87 -3.90
C ILE A 31 -9.46 -4.02 -3.55
N SER A 32 -10.36 -4.35 -4.48
CA SER A 32 -11.35 -5.43 -4.28
C SER A 32 -10.75 -6.81 -4.06
N SER A 33 -9.59 -7.10 -4.67
CA SER A 33 -8.97 -8.44 -4.58
C SER A 33 -8.07 -8.62 -3.36
N ASP A 34 -7.59 -7.52 -2.77
CA ASP A 34 -6.46 -7.61 -1.83
C ASP A 34 -6.54 -6.70 -0.59
N ALA A 35 -7.41 -5.70 -0.54
CA ALA A 35 -7.52 -4.82 0.63
C ALA A 35 -8.03 -5.56 1.89
N ASP A 36 -8.77 -6.66 1.71
CA ASP A 36 -9.26 -7.49 2.83
C ASP A 36 -8.10 -8.10 3.65
N LYS A 37 -6.99 -8.40 2.98
CA LYS A 37 -5.79 -8.97 3.62
C LYS A 37 -5.11 -7.98 4.56
N CYS A 38 -5.32 -6.68 4.36
CA CYS A 38 -4.71 -5.62 5.17
C CYS A 38 -5.16 -5.69 6.64
N TYR A 39 -6.40 -6.11 6.93
CA TYR A 39 -6.90 -6.22 8.30
C TYR A 39 -6.06 -7.15 9.18
N GLY A 40 -5.37 -8.13 8.59
CA GLY A 40 -4.41 -8.98 9.31
C GLY A 40 -3.18 -8.22 9.85
N TYR A 41 -2.91 -7.02 9.32
CA TYR A 41 -1.74 -6.20 9.64
C TYR A 41 -2.07 -4.90 10.38
N GLU A 42 -3.34 -4.56 10.56
CA GLU A 42 -3.78 -3.30 11.18
C GLU A 42 -3.12 -3.07 12.54
N SER A 43 -3.17 -4.07 13.43
CA SER A 43 -2.62 -3.94 14.78
C SER A 43 -1.10 -3.67 14.78
N ILE A 44 -0.35 -4.29 13.87
CA ILE A 44 1.11 -4.13 13.83
C ILE A 44 1.51 -2.78 13.22
N TRP A 45 0.81 -2.34 12.17
CA TRP A 45 1.02 -1.02 11.56
C TRP A 45 0.70 0.11 12.53
N ASN A 46 -0.44 0.04 13.22
CA ASN A 46 -0.83 1.05 14.22
C ASN A 46 0.19 1.14 15.36
N LYS A 47 0.72 0.02 15.86
CA LYS A 47 1.79 0.00 16.88
C LYS A 47 3.11 0.62 16.42
N LYS A 48 3.31 0.75 15.10
CA LYS A 48 4.48 1.36 14.48
C LYS A 48 4.20 2.75 13.90
N ASN A 49 3.06 3.35 14.24
CA ASN A 49 2.62 4.66 13.75
C ASN A 49 2.43 4.72 12.22
N VAL A 50 2.10 3.61 11.60
CA VAL A 50 1.63 3.56 10.21
C VAL A 50 0.10 3.53 10.25
N PRO A 51 -0.60 4.60 9.83
CA PRO A 51 -2.04 4.59 9.75
C PRO A 51 -2.55 3.49 8.82
N PHE A 52 -3.71 2.92 9.14
CA PHE A 52 -4.19 1.73 8.45
C PHE A 52 -4.47 1.95 6.95
N GLU A 53 -5.00 3.11 6.58
CA GLU A 53 -5.24 3.52 5.19
C GLU A 53 -3.94 3.61 4.40
N HIS A 54 -2.92 4.25 4.98
CA HIS A 54 -1.60 4.36 4.40
C HIS A 54 -0.93 3.00 4.25
N GLY A 55 -0.97 2.18 5.30
CA GLY A 55 -0.42 0.83 5.28
C GLY A 55 -1.09 -0.02 4.19
N SER A 56 -2.41 0.10 4.05
CA SER A 56 -3.18 -0.59 3.01
C SER A 56 -2.79 -0.14 1.61
N ALA A 57 -2.64 1.17 1.38
CA ALA A 57 -2.15 1.69 0.11
C ALA A 57 -0.76 1.14 -0.23
N LEU A 58 0.18 1.18 0.71
CA LEU A 58 1.53 0.66 0.51
C LEU A 58 1.57 -0.86 0.29
N TYR A 59 0.72 -1.62 0.98
CA TYR A 59 0.57 -3.05 0.72
C TYR A 59 0.12 -3.34 -0.73
N LEU A 60 -0.82 -2.55 -1.26
CA LEU A 60 -1.24 -2.68 -2.66
C LEU A 60 -0.11 -2.25 -3.61
N ILE A 61 0.64 -1.19 -3.30
CA ILE A 61 1.84 -0.78 -4.06
C ILE A 61 2.90 -1.89 -4.08
N SER A 62 3.10 -2.60 -2.98
CA SER A 62 4.08 -3.68 -2.84
C SER A 62 3.80 -4.89 -3.77
N LYS A 63 2.66 -4.91 -4.45
CA LYS A 63 2.27 -5.92 -5.45
C LYS A 63 2.53 -5.47 -6.89
N LEU A 64 2.90 -4.21 -7.10
CA LEU A 64 3.05 -3.62 -8.42
C LEU A 64 4.54 -3.40 -8.77
N PRO A 65 4.95 -3.59 -10.03
CA PRO A 65 6.24 -3.12 -10.49
C PRO A 65 6.44 -1.62 -10.26
N PRO A 66 7.64 -1.17 -9.86
CA PRO A 66 8.83 -1.98 -9.61
C PRO A 66 8.92 -2.56 -8.18
N TYR A 67 7.98 -2.23 -7.30
CA TYR A 67 8.04 -2.54 -5.86
C TYR A 67 7.74 -4.00 -5.52
N ASP A 68 7.08 -4.74 -6.42
CA ASP A 68 6.94 -6.19 -6.34
C ASP A 68 8.29 -6.93 -6.26
N LYS A 69 9.37 -6.34 -6.80
CA LYS A 69 10.74 -6.86 -6.70
C LYS A 69 11.38 -6.63 -5.33
N GLU A 70 10.83 -5.75 -4.52
CA GLU A 70 11.27 -5.52 -3.13
C GLU A 70 10.55 -6.46 -2.14
N VAL A 71 9.47 -7.13 -2.58
CA VAL A 71 8.64 -7.99 -1.70
C VAL A 71 8.51 -9.43 -2.21
N ARG A 72 7.99 -9.60 -3.42
CA ARG A 72 7.57 -10.90 -3.98
C ARG A 72 8.65 -11.56 -4.81
N TYR A 73 9.36 -10.77 -5.62
CA TYR A 73 10.33 -11.25 -6.61
C TYR A 73 11.77 -10.87 -6.24
N THR A 74 12.10 -10.90 -4.95
CA THR A 74 13.45 -10.56 -4.49
C THR A 74 14.42 -11.72 -4.70
N SER A 75 15.72 -11.42 -4.90
CA SER A 75 16.76 -12.44 -5.04
C SER A 75 17.05 -13.23 -3.75
N ASN A 76 16.64 -12.69 -2.59
CA ASN A 76 16.91 -13.26 -1.27
C ASN A 76 15.66 -13.91 -0.63
N GLY A 77 14.59 -14.11 -1.43
CA GLY A 77 13.34 -14.73 -0.99
C GLY A 77 12.24 -13.73 -0.65
N TRP A 78 11.13 -14.24 -0.13
CA TRP A 78 9.94 -13.46 0.18
C TRP A 78 10.16 -12.50 1.37
N VAL A 79 9.88 -11.21 1.20
CA VAL A 79 9.81 -10.25 2.30
C VAL A 79 8.37 -10.17 2.79
N ALA A 80 8.17 -10.21 4.11
CA ALA A 80 6.85 -10.09 4.70
C ALA A 80 6.25 -8.69 4.37
N PRO A 81 5.05 -8.59 3.76
CA PRO A 81 4.50 -7.31 3.31
C PRO A 81 4.28 -6.31 4.44
N ASP A 82 3.87 -6.77 5.62
CA ASP A 82 3.70 -5.95 6.80
C ASP A 82 5.02 -5.26 7.21
N LYS A 83 6.12 -6.03 7.20
CA LYS A 83 7.46 -5.51 7.47
C LYS A 83 7.90 -4.52 6.39
N TRP A 84 7.70 -4.83 5.10
CA TRP A 84 8.07 -3.92 4.03
C TRP A 84 7.33 -2.59 4.12
N VAL A 85 6.03 -2.61 4.44
CA VAL A 85 5.22 -1.40 4.68
C VAL A 85 5.81 -0.56 5.81
N ILE A 86 6.14 -1.17 6.95
CA ILE A 86 6.74 -0.46 8.10
C ILE A 86 8.09 0.14 7.72
N ASP A 87 8.96 -0.66 7.11
CA ASP A 87 10.34 -0.25 6.79
C ASP A 87 10.39 0.86 5.72
N ASN A 88 9.36 0.95 4.86
CA ASN A 88 9.31 1.94 3.77
C ASN A 88 8.32 3.08 4.01
N TYR A 89 7.59 3.11 5.14
CA TYR A 89 6.56 4.12 5.35
C TYR A 89 7.12 5.55 5.25
N GLU A 90 8.27 5.81 5.88
CA GLU A 90 8.94 7.12 5.83
C GLU A 90 9.37 7.54 4.42
N ARG A 91 9.72 6.57 3.56
CA ARG A 91 10.05 6.81 2.15
C ARG A 91 8.84 7.26 1.34
N PHE A 92 7.65 6.75 1.67
CA PHE A 92 6.44 6.98 0.89
C PHE A 92 5.49 8.02 1.48
N LYS A 93 5.59 8.36 2.76
CA LYS A 93 4.59 9.18 3.48
C LYS A 93 4.26 10.51 2.81
N GLU A 94 5.22 11.14 2.14
CA GLU A 94 5.03 12.42 1.45
C GLU A 94 4.22 12.31 0.15
N HIS A 95 4.11 11.09 -0.39
CA HIS A 95 3.30 10.77 -1.57
C HIS A 95 1.87 10.31 -1.21
N LEU A 96 1.56 10.18 0.08
CA LEU A 96 0.26 9.73 0.57
C LEU A 96 -0.63 10.93 0.91
N PRO A 97 -1.90 10.94 0.47
CA PRO A 97 -2.90 11.92 0.90
C PRO A 97 -3.09 11.90 2.42
N ARG A 98 -3.56 13.01 3.00
CA ARG A 98 -3.83 13.04 4.44
C ARG A 98 -4.99 12.10 4.80
N ILE A 99 -4.97 11.62 6.04
CA ILE A 99 -6.10 10.91 6.64
C ILE A 99 -6.84 11.94 7.49
N GLU A 100 -8.11 12.17 7.15
CA GLU A 100 -9.03 13.07 7.85
C GLU A 100 -9.96 12.29 8.77
#